data_AF-A0A1W5Z9J8-F1
#
_entry.id   AF-A0A1W5Z9J8-F1
#
_cell.length_a   1.000
_cell.length_b   1.000
_cell.length_c   1.000
_cell.angle_alpha   90.00
_cell.angle_beta   90.00
_cell.angle_gamma   90.00
#
_symmetry.space_group_name_H-M   'P 1'
#
loop_
_entity.id
_entity.type
_entity.pdbx_description
1 polymer ?
#
loop_
_entity_poly.entity_id
_entity_poly.type
_entity_poly.pdbx_seq_one_letter_code
_entity_poly.pdbx_strand_id
1 'polypeptide(L)'
;MAGTAAIVGTDPLTLADLLRVANAPGFDRWQEQVRRTGGCSDPIHLEGMTTTRDAKTGQVLYSYSTQGEPGGRLRVACGNRRASRCPSCAWTYAGDTFHLIRAGLTGDVAKGTPVTVRTHPKVFATLTAPSFGPVHNRPTKGVCRCGTEHAEDSPLLGTALNPGTYDYAGAVLWNNHAGDLWRRFTIYLRREVAARAGLSQKAAAEVCRVSFGKVAEFQKRGAVHFHAIVRLDGPEGPETAPPDWASVALLTDAIQAAVARATVPLPPSGDYPARTLAWGTQVDVRPIGAGSANEDLSEEAVAAYVAKYATKAAETTGTVDRRIGELGELDKLTDLPDHARCLIEACFVLDDAYPDRMLWRWAHMLGFRGHFSTKSRAYSTTLGALRQVRADYRARQERRERGLPDPDDAPEGSTLTLAHWTYAGHGHTPGESWLAATIARDIQTGRTTAREARAELEDLDHLDAAEVWA
;
A
#
# COMPACT_ATOMS: atom_id res chain seq x y z
N MET A 1 -12.98 -37.99 -12.99
CA MET A 1 -12.90 -36.53 -12.82
C MET A 1 -12.78 -36.13 -11.35
N ALA A 2 -13.72 -36.45 -10.46
CA ALA A 2 -13.66 -36.03 -9.05
C ALA A 2 -12.40 -36.49 -8.29
N GLY A 3 -12.01 -37.77 -8.40
CA GLY A 3 -10.78 -38.27 -7.77
C GLY A 3 -9.51 -37.60 -8.33
N THR A 4 -9.46 -37.35 -9.64
CA THR A 4 -8.34 -36.65 -10.29
C THR A 4 -8.27 -35.18 -9.89
N ALA A 5 -9.42 -34.50 -9.79
CA ALA A 5 -9.50 -33.11 -9.36
C ALA A 5 -9.00 -32.94 -7.93
N ALA A 6 -9.38 -33.85 -7.03
CA ALA A 6 -8.89 -33.87 -5.65
C ALA A 6 -7.37 -34.05 -5.56
N ILE A 7 -6.76 -34.92 -6.38
CA ILE A 7 -5.28 -35.10 -6.43
C ILE A 7 -4.56 -33.79 -6.82
N VAL A 8 -5.15 -33.01 -7.72
CA VAL A 8 -4.61 -31.73 -8.19
C VAL A 8 -5.02 -30.57 -7.25
N GLY A 9 -5.75 -30.85 -6.17
CA GLY A 9 -6.18 -29.87 -5.19
C GLY A 9 -7.21 -28.87 -5.73
N THR A 10 -8.12 -29.31 -6.60
CA THR A 10 -9.13 -28.45 -7.22
C THR A 10 -10.48 -29.17 -7.43
N ASP A 11 -11.51 -28.44 -7.86
CA ASP A 11 -12.82 -29.02 -8.17
C ASP A 11 -12.90 -29.50 -9.64
N PRO A 12 -13.88 -30.37 -9.99
CA PRO A 12 -13.97 -30.95 -11.33
C PRO A 12 -14.13 -29.92 -12.47
N LEU A 13 -14.80 -28.78 -12.23
CA LEU A 13 -14.99 -27.75 -13.26
C LEU A 13 -13.68 -27.03 -13.53
N THR A 14 -12.97 -26.67 -12.46
CA THR A 14 -11.64 -26.07 -12.57
C THR A 14 -10.64 -27.01 -13.25
N LEU A 15 -10.64 -28.32 -12.93
CA LEU A 15 -9.78 -29.29 -13.61
C LEU A 15 -10.10 -29.41 -15.10
N ALA A 16 -11.38 -29.47 -15.47
CA ALA A 16 -11.79 -29.55 -16.87
C ALA A 16 -11.32 -28.32 -17.67
N ASP A 17 -11.50 -27.13 -17.09
CA ASP A 17 -11.06 -25.88 -17.71
C ASP A 17 -9.53 -25.77 -17.78
N LEU A 18 -8.81 -26.21 -16.74
CA LEU A 18 -7.35 -26.29 -16.75
C LEU A 18 -6.86 -27.16 -17.90
N LEU A 19 -7.41 -28.36 -18.08
CA LEU A 19 -7.04 -29.26 -19.16
C LEU A 19 -7.35 -28.65 -20.53
N ARG A 20 -8.48 -27.95 -20.65
CA ARG A 20 -8.83 -27.20 -21.87
C ARG A 20 -7.78 -26.11 -22.18
N VAL A 21 -7.35 -25.34 -21.19
CA VAL A 21 -6.34 -24.28 -21.35
C VAL A 21 -4.98 -24.87 -21.70
N ALA A 22 -4.55 -25.92 -21.00
CA ALA A 22 -3.25 -26.56 -21.22
C ALA A 22 -3.13 -27.23 -22.60
N ASN A 23 -4.25 -27.68 -23.17
CA ASN A 23 -4.30 -28.26 -24.52
C ASN A 23 -4.69 -27.25 -25.60
N ALA A 24 -4.88 -25.97 -25.26
CA ALA A 24 -5.25 -24.94 -26.23
C ALA A 24 -4.04 -24.57 -27.12
N PRO A 25 -4.26 -24.36 -28.43
CA PRO A 25 -3.26 -23.72 -29.28
C PRO A 25 -2.82 -22.38 -28.68
N GLY A 26 -1.51 -22.15 -28.60
CA GLY A 26 -0.95 -20.92 -28.00
C GLY A 26 -0.81 -20.94 -26.47
N PHE A 27 -0.90 -22.11 -25.83
CA PHE A 27 -0.68 -22.25 -24.37
C PHE A 27 0.68 -21.68 -23.92
N ASP A 28 1.77 -21.94 -24.65
CA ASP A 28 3.09 -21.39 -24.31
C ASP A 28 3.10 -19.86 -24.34
N ARG A 29 2.44 -19.27 -25.35
CA ARG A 29 2.29 -17.81 -25.44
C ARG A 29 1.42 -17.26 -24.31
N TRP A 30 0.37 -17.99 -23.93
CA TRP A 30 -0.45 -17.65 -22.77
C TRP A 30 0.38 -17.66 -21.47
N GLN A 31 1.19 -18.70 -21.26
CA GLN A 31 2.09 -18.78 -20.11
C GLN A 31 3.09 -17.62 -20.10
N GLU A 32 3.67 -17.28 -21.26
CA GLU A 32 4.58 -16.15 -21.40
C GLU A 32 3.91 -14.84 -20.99
N GLN A 33 2.69 -14.56 -21.48
CA GLN A 33 1.92 -13.38 -21.06
C GLN A 33 1.71 -13.37 -19.54
N VAL A 34 1.29 -14.49 -18.94
CA VAL A 34 1.07 -14.58 -17.50
C VAL A 34 2.37 -14.37 -16.72
N ARG A 35 3.49 -14.97 -17.14
CA ARG A 35 4.83 -14.74 -16.55
C ARG A 35 5.25 -13.27 -16.66
N ARG A 36 4.99 -12.59 -17.78
CA ARG A 36 5.28 -11.15 -17.97
C ARG A 36 4.47 -10.27 -17.01
N THR A 37 3.26 -10.68 -16.62
CA THR A 37 2.48 -10.00 -15.56
C THR A 37 2.95 -10.35 -14.13
N GLY A 38 3.94 -11.23 -13.98
CA GLY A 38 4.39 -11.74 -12.69
C GLY A 38 3.46 -12.78 -12.07
N GLY A 39 2.57 -13.41 -12.85
CA GLY A 39 1.50 -14.27 -12.31
C GLY A 39 0.35 -13.45 -11.71
N CYS A 40 -0.08 -12.37 -12.37
CA CYS A 40 -1.20 -11.56 -11.92
C CYS A 40 -2.48 -12.41 -11.81
N SER A 41 -3.18 -12.31 -10.68
CA SER A 41 -4.38 -13.09 -10.36
C SER A 41 -5.64 -12.59 -11.08
N ASP A 42 -5.62 -11.34 -11.53
CA ASP A 42 -6.78 -10.71 -12.15
C ASP A 42 -6.36 -9.72 -13.26
N PRO A 43 -5.64 -10.18 -14.31
CA PRO A 43 -5.02 -9.29 -15.30
C PRO A 43 -6.08 -8.50 -16.07
N ILE A 44 -5.71 -7.31 -16.53
CA ILE A 44 -6.52 -6.53 -17.46
C ILE A 44 -6.28 -7.05 -18.87
N HIS A 45 -7.36 -7.23 -19.63
CA HIS A 45 -7.30 -7.62 -21.03
C HIS A 45 -7.38 -6.38 -21.91
N LEU A 46 -6.43 -6.28 -22.84
CA LEU A 46 -6.42 -5.27 -23.89
C LEU A 46 -6.52 -5.96 -25.25
N GLU A 47 -7.33 -5.38 -26.13
CA GLU A 47 -7.39 -5.72 -27.54
C GLU A 47 -6.83 -4.56 -28.35
N GLY A 48 -6.09 -4.84 -29.41
CA GLY A 48 -5.59 -3.80 -30.29
C GLY A 48 -4.24 -4.08 -30.93
N MET A 49 -3.54 -3.00 -31.27
CA MET A 49 -2.31 -3.06 -32.04
C MET A 49 -1.38 -1.90 -31.72
N THR A 50 -0.09 -2.10 -31.98
CA THR A 50 0.92 -1.05 -31.96
C THR A 50 1.85 -1.20 -33.16
N THR A 51 2.25 -0.08 -33.74
CA THR A 51 3.21 -0.02 -34.84
C THR A 51 4.25 1.05 -34.54
N THR A 52 5.52 0.66 -34.52
CA THR A 52 6.66 1.57 -34.41
C THR A 52 7.24 1.79 -35.79
N ARG A 53 7.40 3.06 -36.18
CA ARG A 53 8.00 3.47 -37.45
C ARG A 53 9.25 4.29 -37.20
N ASP A 54 10.18 4.26 -38.14
CA ASP A 54 11.25 5.25 -38.21
C ASP A 54 10.64 6.62 -38.55
N ALA A 55 11.01 7.65 -37.79
CA ALA A 55 10.40 8.97 -37.87
C ALA A 55 10.79 9.72 -39.16
N LYS A 56 11.95 9.43 -39.75
CA LYS A 56 12.48 10.13 -40.94
C LYS A 56 12.02 9.48 -42.24
N THR A 57 12.12 8.15 -42.31
CA THR A 57 11.82 7.34 -43.49
C THR A 57 10.38 6.85 -43.52
N GLY A 58 9.70 6.82 -42.36
CA GLY A 58 8.37 6.23 -42.22
C GLY A 58 8.35 4.70 -42.26
N GLN A 59 9.52 4.05 -42.35
CA GLN A 59 9.65 2.59 -42.41
C GLN A 59 9.07 1.96 -41.15
N VAL A 60 8.25 0.91 -41.30
CA VAL A 60 7.77 0.13 -40.14
C VAL A 60 8.93 -0.69 -39.60
N LEU A 61 9.33 -0.39 -38.37
CA LEU A 61 10.37 -1.11 -37.64
C LEU A 61 9.78 -2.27 -36.84
N TYR A 62 8.57 -2.10 -36.34
CA TYR A 62 7.88 -3.11 -35.54
C TYR A 62 6.36 -2.96 -35.66
N SER A 63 5.65 -4.08 -35.69
CA SER A 63 4.19 -4.11 -35.60
C SER A 63 3.74 -5.29 -34.75
N TYR A 64 2.69 -5.06 -33.97
CA TYR A 64 2.09 -6.02 -33.08
C TYR A 64 0.58 -5.87 -33.10
N SER A 65 -0.15 -6.99 -33.05
CA SER A 65 -1.60 -7.04 -32.97
C SER A 65 -2.04 -8.20 -32.08
N THR A 66 -3.08 -8.00 -31.30
CA THR A 66 -3.64 -9.05 -30.43
C THR A 66 -4.44 -10.09 -31.19
N GLN A 67 -4.71 -9.91 -32.49
CA GLN A 67 -5.42 -10.89 -33.32
C GLN A 67 -4.77 -12.28 -33.31
N GLY A 68 -3.43 -12.35 -33.19
CA GLY A 68 -2.69 -13.61 -33.10
C GLY A 68 -2.45 -14.10 -31.67
N GLU A 69 -2.95 -13.41 -30.65
CA GLU A 69 -2.73 -13.77 -29.24
C GLU A 69 -3.77 -14.77 -28.72
N PRO A 70 -3.44 -15.57 -27.69
CA PRO A 70 -4.39 -16.47 -27.05
C PRO A 70 -5.62 -15.72 -26.49
N GLY A 71 -6.75 -15.96 -27.13
CA GLY A 71 -8.02 -15.29 -26.83
C GLY A 71 -8.14 -13.87 -27.41
N GLY A 72 -7.35 -13.54 -28.44
CA GLY A 72 -7.41 -12.25 -29.13
C GLY A 72 -6.91 -11.07 -28.29
N ARG A 73 -6.27 -11.32 -27.15
CA ARG A 73 -6.05 -10.34 -26.08
C ARG A 73 -4.63 -10.36 -25.51
N LEU A 74 -4.16 -9.18 -25.12
CA LEU A 74 -2.96 -8.96 -24.33
C LEU A 74 -3.32 -8.83 -22.84
N ARG A 75 -2.63 -9.57 -21.97
CA ARG A 75 -2.77 -9.47 -20.51
C ARG A 75 -1.79 -8.48 -19.92
N VAL A 76 -2.30 -7.52 -19.15
CA VAL A 76 -1.52 -6.54 -18.39
C VAL A 76 -1.78 -6.73 -16.90
N ALA A 77 -0.74 -6.58 -16.09
CA ALA A 77 -0.86 -6.67 -14.64
C ALA A 77 -1.88 -5.66 -14.09
N CYS A 78 -2.73 -6.08 -13.15
CA CYS A 78 -3.85 -5.26 -12.67
C CYS A 78 -3.42 -4.07 -11.79
N GLY A 79 -2.19 -4.09 -11.28
CA GLY A 79 -1.66 -3.03 -10.42
C GLY A 79 -2.37 -2.91 -9.06
N ASN A 80 -3.21 -3.88 -8.70
CA ASN A 80 -3.94 -3.86 -7.44
C ASN A 80 -2.96 -4.04 -6.27
N ARG A 81 -3.00 -3.11 -5.31
CA ARG A 81 -2.09 -3.14 -4.15
C ARG A 81 -2.47 -4.20 -3.11
N ARG A 82 -3.70 -4.70 -3.11
CA ARG A 82 -4.21 -5.58 -2.05
C ARG A 82 -3.73 -7.01 -2.27
N ALA A 83 -3.03 -7.56 -1.29
CA ALA A 83 -2.51 -8.93 -1.37
C ALA A 83 -3.65 -9.96 -1.45
N SER A 84 -4.81 -9.70 -0.83
CA SER A 84 -6.00 -10.56 -0.93
C SER A 84 -6.56 -10.67 -2.36
N ARG A 85 -6.35 -9.63 -3.19
CA ARG A 85 -6.86 -9.55 -4.56
C ARG A 85 -5.84 -10.04 -5.59
N CYS A 86 -4.59 -9.61 -5.43
CA CYS A 86 -3.52 -10.04 -6.31
C CYS A 86 -2.19 -10.01 -5.55
N PRO A 87 -1.72 -11.15 -5.00
CA PRO A 87 -0.45 -11.23 -4.30
C PRO A 87 0.74 -10.73 -5.13
N SER A 88 0.76 -11.03 -6.43
CA SER A 88 1.84 -10.63 -7.34
C SER A 88 1.95 -9.10 -7.53
N CYS A 89 0.84 -8.44 -7.86
CA CYS A 89 0.83 -6.98 -8.02
C CYS A 89 1.07 -6.28 -6.67
N ALA A 90 0.50 -6.80 -5.58
CA ALA A 90 0.70 -6.30 -4.23
C ALA A 90 2.18 -6.36 -3.81
N TRP A 91 2.88 -7.46 -4.13
CA TRP A 91 4.32 -7.58 -3.85
C TRP A 91 5.13 -6.48 -4.54
N THR A 92 4.84 -6.20 -5.81
CA THR A 92 5.50 -5.12 -6.55
C THR A 92 5.21 -3.75 -5.94
N TYR A 93 3.96 -3.52 -5.54
CA TYR A 93 3.56 -2.29 -4.85
C TYR A 93 4.24 -2.13 -3.47
N ALA A 94 4.39 -3.22 -2.71
CA ALA A 94 5.13 -3.23 -1.45
C ALA A 94 6.60 -2.84 -1.68
N GLY A 95 7.25 -3.43 -2.69
CA GLY A 95 8.61 -3.09 -3.07
C GLY A 95 8.77 -1.61 -3.45
N ASP A 96 7.84 -1.06 -4.22
CA ASP A 96 7.84 0.38 -4.53
C ASP A 96 7.71 1.25 -3.28
N THR A 97 6.82 0.86 -2.38
CA THR A 97 6.60 1.59 -1.12
C THR A 97 7.84 1.51 -0.24
N PHE A 98 8.48 0.35 -0.16
CA PHE A 98 9.75 0.16 0.55
C PHE A 98 10.81 1.12 0.01
N HIS A 99 11.04 1.14 -1.30
CA HIS A 99 12.06 2.00 -1.91
C HIS A 99 11.74 3.48 -1.76
N LEU A 100 10.48 3.87 -1.86
CA LEU A 100 10.04 5.25 -1.63
C LEU A 100 10.30 5.68 -0.18
N ILE A 101 9.97 4.85 0.80
CA ILE A 101 10.15 5.16 2.22
C ILE A 101 11.63 5.15 2.60
N ARG A 102 12.37 4.12 2.19
CA ARG A 102 13.81 3.97 2.43
C ARG A 102 14.58 5.15 1.86
N ALA A 103 14.32 5.56 0.61
CA ALA A 103 15.01 6.72 0.02
C ALA A 103 14.83 7.99 0.88
N GLY A 104 13.66 8.18 1.52
CA GLY A 104 13.44 9.29 2.44
C GLY A 104 14.04 9.09 3.84
N LEU A 105 14.40 7.89 4.25
CA LEU A 105 15.04 7.64 5.55
C LEU A 105 16.56 7.67 5.42
N THR A 106 17.09 6.95 4.44
CA THR A 106 18.52 6.67 4.27
C THR A 106 19.18 7.52 3.18
N GLY A 107 18.39 8.15 2.31
CA GLY A 107 18.87 8.64 1.02
C GLY A 107 19.05 7.51 0.01
N ASP A 108 18.99 7.87 -1.27
CA ASP A 108 19.24 7.02 -2.42
C ASP A 108 19.48 7.92 -3.65
N VAL A 109 20.75 8.11 -4.02
CA VAL A 109 21.16 9.04 -5.11
C VAL A 109 20.51 8.65 -6.43
N ALA A 110 20.38 7.35 -6.71
CA ALA A 110 19.72 6.84 -7.91
C ALA A 110 18.20 7.13 -7.93
N LYS A 111 17.62 7.52 -6.79
CA LYS A 111 16.21 7.92 -6.66
C LYS A 111 16.06 9.41 -6.34
N GLY A 112 17.12 10.20 -6.47
CA GLY A 112 17.10 11.65 -6.29
C GLY A 112 16.86 12.06 -4.84
N THR A 113 17.46 11.38 -3.88
CA THR A 113 17.46 11.81 -2.47
C THR A 113 18.87 11.63 -1.90
N PRO A 114 19.49 12.65 -1.31
CA PRO A 114 20.88 12.59 -0.89
C PRO A 114 21.01 11.77 0.38
N VAL A 115 22.18 11.17 0.58
CA VAL A 115 22.49 10.35 1.77
C VAL A 115 22.57 11.18 3.06
N THR A 116 22.77 12.49 2.95
CA THR A 116 22.80 13.44 4.08
C THR A 116 21.47 13.48 4.83
N VAL A 117 20.36 13.11 4.20
CA VAL A 117 19.02 13.05 4.81
C VAL A 117 18.95 12.14 6.04
N ARG A 118 19.89 11.20 6.19
CA ARG A 118 20.04 10.34 7.38
C ARG A 118 20.21 11.14 8.66
N THR A 119 20.86 12.30 8.56
CA THR A 119 21.16 13.17 9.70
C THR A 119 19.97 14.04 10.12
N HIS A 120 18.93 14.14 9.28
CA HIS A 120 17.80 15.01 9.55
C HIS A 120 16.95 14.46 10.71
N PRO A 121 16.45 15.32 11.63
CA PRO A 121 15.60 14.90 12.75
C PRO A 121 14.35 14.21 12.22
N LYS A 122 14.11 12.98 12.67
CA LYS A 122 12.98 12.17 12.21
C LYS A 122 12.45 11.24 13.29
N VAL A 123 11.14 11.04 13.26
CA VAL A 123 10.41 10.15 14.17
C VAL A 123 9.43 9.27 13.42
N PHE A 124 9.16 8.11 13.98
CA PHE A 124 8.03 7.26 13.68
C PHE A 124 6.89 7.58 14.66
N ALA A 125 5.78 8.12 14.16
CA ALA A 125 4.62 8.49 14.95
C ALA A 125 3.43 7.57 14.62
N THR A 126 2.76 7.06 15.65
CA THR A 126 1.52 6.29 15.53
C THR A 126 0.37 7.06 16.17
N LEU A 127 -0.62 7.42 15.35
CA LEU A 127 -1.80 8.19 15.74
C LEU A 127 -3.03 7.28 15.65
N THR A 128 -3.76 7.11 16.75
CA THR A 128 -4.85 6.13 16.86
C THR A 128 -6.22 6.80 17.05
N ALA A 129 -7.29 6.07 16.72
CA ALA A 129 -8.66 6.48 17.04
C ALA A 129 -8.93 6.43 18.56
N PRO A 130 -9.87 7.25 19.08
CA PRO A 130 -10.36 7.11 20.45
C PRO A 130 -11.05 5.75 20.67
N SER A 131 -11.52 5.50 21.90
CA SER A 131 -12.41 4.36 22.15
C SER A 131 -13.85 4.72 21.75
N PHE A 132 -14.55 3.78 21.12
CA PHE A 132 -15.99 3.85 20.84
C PHE A 132 -16.79 2.89 21.74
N GLY A 133 -16.14 2.32 22.74
CA GLY A 133 -16.68 1.27 23.59
C GLY A 133 -15.62 0.22 23.94
N PRO A 134 -15.84 -0.60 24.98
CA PRO A 134 -14.97 -1.71 25.32
C PRO A 134 -14.96 -2.79 24.23
N VAL A 135 -13.77 -3.28 23.89
CA VAL A 135 -13.57 -4.38 22.94
C VAL A 135 -12.79 -5.52 23.61
N HIS A 136 -12.94 -6.72 23.09
CA HIS A 136 -12.08 -7.84 23.45
C HIS A 136 -10.62 -7.54 23.06
N ASN A 137 -9.68 -7.78 23.97
CA ASN A 137 -8.26 -7.52 23.76
C ASN A 137 -7.39 -8.57 24.46
N ARG A 138 -6.06 -8.47 24.26
CA ARG A 138 -5.04 -9.20 25.02
C ARG A 138 -4.26 -8.18 25.87
N PRO A 139 -4.61 -8.00 27.16
CA PRO A 139 -3.83 -7.17 28.05
C PRO A 139 -2.41 -7.72 28.25
N THR A 140 -1.43 -6.86 28.50
CA THR A 140 -0.05 -7.30 28.82
C THR A 140 0.03 -8.05 30.15
N LYS A 141 -0.91 -7.80 31.07
CA LYS A 141 -1.06 -8.50 32.35
C LYS A 141 -2.55 -8.73 32.61
N GLY A 142 -2.91 -9.94 33.07
CA GLY A 142 -4.28 -10.33 33.38
C GLY A 142 -5.07 -10.84 32.17
N VAL A 143 -6.38 -11.00 32.37
CA VAL A 143 -7.31 -11.52 31.33
C VAL A 143 -8.08 -10.39 30.66
N CYS A 144 -8.68 -10.67 29.51
CA CYS A 144 -9.61 -9.74 28.88
C CYS A 144 -10.74 -9.37 29.85
N ARG A 145 -11.33 -8.18 29.69
CA ARG A 145 -12.45 -7.73 30.52
C ARG A 145 -13.68 -8.66 30.46
N CYS A 146 -13.77 -9.55 29.47
CA CYS A 146 -14.77 -10.63 29.43
C CYS A 146 -14.48 -11.79 30.39
N GLY A 147 -13.34 -11.79 31.09
CA GLY A 147 -12.89 -12.87 31.99
C GLY A 147 -12.06 -13.95 31.32
N THR A 148 -11.86 -13.89 29.99
CA THR A 148 -11.18 -14.95 29.21
C THR A 148 -9.78 -14.50 28.77
N GLU A 149 -8.82 -15.42 28.79
CA GLU A 149 -7.54 -15.23 28.09
C GLU A 149 -7.70 -15.62 26.62
N HIS A 150 -7.45 -14.67 25.72
CA HIS A 150 -7.57 -14.90 24.28
C HIS A 150 -6.22 -15.29 23.68
N ALA A 151 -6.22 -16.32 22.84
CA ALA A 151 -5.11 -16.60 21.92
C ALA A 151 -4.91 -15.45 20.91
N GLU A 152 -3.74 -15.38 20.29
CA GLU A 152 -3.38 -14.29 19.36
C GLU A 152 -4.31 -14.17 18.15
N ASP A 153 -4.79 -15.31 17.68
CA ASP A 153 -5.66 -15.51 16.54
C ASP A 153 -7.15 -15.59 16.91
N SER A 154 -7.49 -15.37 18.19
CA SER A 154 -8.90 -15.40 18.64
C SER A 154 -9.76 -14.46 17.78
N PRO A 155 -10.88 -14.97 17.21
CA PRO A 155 -11.77 -14.18 16.35
C PRO A 155 -12.54 -13.12 17.12
N LEU A 156 -12.57 -13.22 18.46
CA LEU A 156 -13.18 -12.22 19.32
C LEU A 156 -12.33 -10.96 19.43
N LEU A 157 -11.02 -11.03 19.19
CA LEU A 157 -10.15 -9.86 19.39
C LEU A 157 -10.54 -8.68 18.51
N GLY A 158 -10.76 -7.53 19.15
CA GLY A 158 -11.22 -6.31 18.51
C GLY A 158 -12.74 -6.16 18.42
N THR A 159 -13.53 -7.21 18.67
CA THR A 159 -14.99 -7.10 18.67
C THR A 159 -15.50 -6.43 19.94
N ALA A 160 -16.65 -5.76 19.85
CA ALA A 160 -17.27 -5.10 20.99
C ALA A 160 -17.65 -6.11 22.09
N LEU A 161 -17.32 -5.81 23.36
CA LEU A 161 -17.74 -6.63 24.50
C LEU A 161 -19.27 -6.67 24.64
N ASN A 162 -19.91 -5.54 24.35
CA ASN A 162 -21.36 -5.44 24.24
C ASN A 162 -21.67 -4.67 22.95
N PRO A 163 -22.12 -5.36 21.89
CA PRO A 163 -22.49 -4.71 20.63
C PRO A 163 -23.59 -3.66 20.79
N GLY A 164 -24.55 -3.86 21.71
CA GLY A 164 -25.66 -2.94 21.92
C GLY A 164 -25.29 -1.59 22.52
N THR A 165 -24.09 -1.46 23.13
CA THR A 165 -23.61 -0.20 23.72
C THR A 165 -22.38 0.37 23.01
N TYR A 166 -21.89 -0.29 21.96
CA TYR A 166 -20.75 0.19 21.17
C TYR A 166 -21.19 1.30 20.21
N ASP A 167 -20.45 2.41 20.18
CA ASP A 167 -20.70 3.57 19.31
C ASP A 167 -20.24 3.31 17.87
N TYR A 168 -20.96 2.45 17.15
CA TYR A 168 -20.70 2.13 15.74
C TYR A 168 -20.77 3.36 14.85
N ALA A 169 -21.73 4.26 15.12
CA ALA A 169 -21.88 5.49 14.36
C ALA A 169 -20.64 6.38 14.51
N GLY A 170 -20.15 6.56 15.74
CA GLY A 170 -18.92 7.28 16.01
C GLY A 170 -17.68 6.65 15.36
N ALA A 171 -17.56 5.32 15.40
CA ALA A 171 -16.45 4.60 14.79
C ALA A 171 -16.40 4.83 13.27
N VAL A 172 -17.53 4.68 12.59
CA VAL A 172 -17.66 4.87 11.14
C VAL A 172 -17.42 6.32 10.74
N LEU A 173 -18.02 7.29 11.45
CA LEU A 173 -17.81 8.71 11.19
C LEU A 173 -16.36 9.10 11.41
N TRP A 174 -15.71 8.58 12.46
CA TRP A 174 -14.29 8.82 12.70
C TRP A 174 -13.42 8.28 11.56
N ASN A 175 -13.64 7.03 11.13
CA ASN A 175 -12.93 6.45 9.99
C ASN A 175 -13.10 7.30 8.72
N ASN A 176 -14.32 7.73 8.43
CA ASN A 176 -14.62 8.54 7.26
C ASN A 176 -13.93 9.91 7.29
N HIS A 177 -13.79 10.50 8.48
CA HIS A 177 -13.14 11.79 8.72
C HIS A 177 -11.65 11.69 9.12
N ALA A 178 -11.05 10.49 9.14
CA ALA A 178 -9.63 10.32 9.49
C ALA A 178 -8.70 11.13 8.57
N GLY A 179 -9.07 11.28 7.29
CA GLY A 179 -8.36 12.16 6.35
C GLY A 179 -8.43 13.65 6.72
N ASP A 180 -9.57 14.11 7.25
CA ASP A 180 -9.78 15.48 7.70
C ASP A 180 -9.00 15.75 9.00
N LEU A 181 -8.97 14.78 9.92
CA LEU A 181 -8.13 14.81 11.13
C LEU A 181 -6.65 14.87 10.77
N TRP A 182 -6.18 14.08 9.79
CA TRP A 182 -4.80 14.14 9.30
C TRP A 182 -4.46 15.53 8.73
N ARG A 183 -5.34 16.08 7.90
CA ARG A 183 -5.16 17.42 7.34
C ARG A 183 -4.97 18.44 8.47
N ARG A 184 -5.86 18.45 9.46
CA ARG A 184 -5.76 19.37 10.62
C ARG A 184 -4.50 19.12 11.45
N PHE A 185 -4.14 17.86 11.71
CA PHE A 185 -2.88 17.50 12.37
C PHE A 185 -1.67 18.12 11.66
N THR A 186 -1.56 17.97 10.34
CA THR A 186 -0.39 18.53 9.62
C THR A 186 -0.38 20.07 9.60
N ILE A 187 -1.53 20.73 9.68
CA ILE A 187 -1.62 22.19 9.83
C ILE A 187 -1.10 22.59 11.21
N TYR A 188 -1.59 21.95 12.28
CA TYR A 188 -1.14 22.25 13.63
C TYR A 188 0.31 21.89 13.85
N LEU A 189 0.81 20.78 13.32
CA LEU A 189 2.21 20.38 13.44
C LEU A 189 3.16 21.49 12.95
N ARG A 190 2.87 22.10 11.79
CA ARG A 190 3.68 23.22 11.28
C ARG A 190 3.61 24.45 12.20
N ARG A 191 2.45 24.71 12.81
CA ARG A 191 2.27 25.79 13.79
C ARG A 191 3.05 25.54 15.07
N GLU A 192 2.98 24.32 15.58
CA GLU A 192 3.67 23.89 16.79
C GLU A 192 5.19 23.91 16.63
N VAL A 193 5.70 23.52 15.45
CA VAL A 193 7.13 23.63 15.10
C VAL A 193 7.55 25.11 15.06
N ALA A 194 6.80 25.97 14.36
CA ALA A 194 7.11 27.39 14.28
C ALA A 194 7.11 28.06 15.67
N ALA A 195 6.10 27.77 16.50
CA ALA A 195 6.00 28.32 17.85
C ALA A 195 7.19 27.91 18.73
N ARG A 196 7.61 26.63 18.69
CA ARG A 196 8.77 26.14 19.45
C ARG A 196 10.10 26.69 18.96
N ALA A 197 10.19 27.02 17.68
CA ALA A 197 11.34 27.71 17.10
C ALA A 197 11.35 29.22 17.40
N GLY A 198 10.31 29.78 18.05
CA GLY A 198 10.17 31.22 18.27
C GLY A 198 9.91 32.00 16.98
N LEU A 199 9.37 31.35 15.94
CA LEU A 199 9.18 31.91 14.61
C LEU A 199 7.70 32.08 14.27
N SER A 200 7.40 33.04 13.39
CA SER A 200 6.12 33.04 12.68
C SER A 200 6.02 31.83 11.75
N GLN A 201 4.81 31.40 11.40
CA GLN A 201 4.61 30.30 10.43
C GLN A 201 5.28 30.60 9.08
N LYS A 202 5.28 31.87 8.66
CA LYS A 202 5.92 32.31 7.41
C LYS A 202 7.44 32.15 7.50
N ALA A 203 8.06 32.71 8.54
CA ALA A 203 9.50 32.63 8.75
C ALA A 203 9.97 31.17 8.93
N ALA A 204 9.20 30.34 9.65
CA ALA A 204 9.53 28.93 9.79
C ALA A 204 9.52 28.18 8.45
N ALA A 205 8.56 28.48 7.55
CA ALA A 205 8.48 27.84 6.24
C ALA A 205 9.62 28.25 5.28
N GLU A 206 10.28 29.39 5.52
CA GLU A 206 11.43 29.85 4.74
C GLU A 206 12.74 29.14 5.13
N VAL A 207 12.79 28.48 6.30
CA VAL A 207 14.01 27.85 6.81
C VAL A 207 13.86 26.36 7.14
N CYS A 208 12.64 25.87 7.35
CA CYS A 208 12.39 24.50 7.76
C CYS A 208 11.14 23.93 7.11
N ARG A 209 11.26 22.71 6.60
CA ARG A 209 10.17 21.97 5.98
C ARG A 209 9.81 20.74 6.79
N VAL A 210 8.53 20.60 7.12
CA VAL A 210 7.97 19.36 7.67
C VAL A 210 7.62 18.41 6.53
N SER A 211 8.42 17.37 6.38
CA SER A 211 8.24 16.28 5.43
C SER A 211 7.66 15.05 6.12
N PHE A 212 6.81 14.30 5.42
CA PHE A 212 6.28 13.05 5.95
C PHE A 212 6.00 12.00 4.88
N GLY A 213 6.04 10.74 5.28
CA GLY A 213 5.39 9.59 4.64
C GLY A 213 4.43 8.95 5.64
N LYS A 214 3.21 8.60 5.23
CA LYS A 214 2.22 7.99 6.12
C LYS A 214 1.54 6.80 5.47
N VAL A 215 1.16 5.83 6.31
CA VAL A 215 0.26 4.73 5.97
C VAL A 215 -0.89 4.62 6.96
N ALA A 216 -2.05 4.20 6.48
CA ALA A 216 -3.24 3.93 7.27
C ALA A 216 -3.39 2.43 7.44
N GLU A 217 -3.52 1.93 8.66
CA GLU A 217 -3.74 0.51 8.91
C GLU A 217 -5.01 0.34 9.74
N PHE A 218 -5.73 -0.76 9.51
CA PHE A 218 -6.88 -1.12 10.33
C PHE A 218 -6.46 -1.92 11.56
N GLN A 219 -6.90 -1.46 12.72
CA GLN A 219 -6.87 -2.25 13.95
C GLN A 219 -7.93 -3.36 13.88
N LYS A 220 -7.75 -4.45 14.64
CA LYS A 220 -8.74 -5.54 14.72
C LYS A 220 -10.18 -5.05 15.02
N ARG A 221 -10.32 -3.92 15.74
CA ARG A 221 -11.60 -3.24 16.03
C ARG A 221 -12.20 -2.41 14.87
N GLY A 222 -11.66 -2.52 13.66
CA GLY A 222 -12.16 -1.81 12.48
C GLY A 222 -11.82 -0.31 12.39
N ALA A 223 -11.21 0.28 13.42
CA ALA A 223 -10.74 1.66 13.38
C ALA A 223 -9.37 1.78 12.69
N VAL A 224 -9.19 2.80 11.85
CA VAL A 224 -7.87 3.07 11.26
C VAL A 224 -6.92 3.74 12.27
N HIS A 225 -5.63 3.44 12.19
CA HIS A 225 -4.56 4.24 12.78
C HIS A 225 -3.57 4.67 11.69
N PHE A 226 -2.86 5.78 11.92
CA PHE A 226 -1.83 6.26 11.01
C PHE A 226 -0.46 6.01 11.59
N HIS A 227 0.39 5.33 10.82
CA HIS A 227 1.84 5.35 11.02
C HIS A 227 2.43 6.41 10.11
N ALA A 228 3.21 7.32 10.67
CA ALA A 228 3.82 8.42 9.95
C ALA A 228 5.30 8.52 10.29
N ILE A 229 6.13 8.53 9.26
CA ILE A 229 7.50 9.00 9.38
C ILE A 229 7.44 10.50 9.15
N VAL A 230 7.85 11.27 10.15
CA VAL A 230 7.89 12.73 10.09
C VAL A 230 9.33 13.17 10.23
N ARG A 231 9.79 14.04 9.33
CA ARG A 231 11.17 14.52 9.22
C ARG A 231 11.17 16.04 9.10
N LEU A 232 12.13 16.69 9.75
CA LEU A 232 12.44 18.11 9.56
C LEU A 232 13.58 18.25 8.56
N ASP A 233 13.33 18.98 7.48
CA ASP A 233 14.29 19.29 6.42
C ASP A 233 14.61 20.79 6.40
N GLY A 234 15.63 21.17 5.63
CA GLY A 234 15.78 22.55 5.17
C GLY A 234 14.68 22.97 4.19
N PRO A 235 14.70 24.22 3.71
CA PRO A 235 13.60 24.81 2.93
C PRO A 235 13.34 24.09 1.59
N GLU A 236 14.39 23.62 0.93
CA GLU A 236 14.32 22.90 -0.35
C GLU A 236 14.03 21.40 -0.16
N GLY A 237 13.80 20.95 1.08
CA GLY A 237 13.56 19.56 1.40
C GLY A 237 14.85 18.78 1.64
N PRO A 238 14.93 17.50 1.24
CA PRO A 238 15.97 16.57 1.68
C PRO A 238 17.38 16.95 1.21
N GLU A 239 17.50 17.82 0.21
CA GLU A 239 18.76 18.35 -0.31
C GLU A 239 19.46 19.33 0.65
N THR A 240 18.69 19.95 1.54
CA THR A 240 19.18 21.01 2.42
C THR A 240 19.07 20.61 3.88
N ALA A 241 20.14 20.86 4.64
CA ALA A 241 20.17 20.59 6.07
C ALA A 241 19.09 21.40 6.82
N PRO A 242 18.44 20.82 7.84
CA PRO A 242 17.52 21.54 8.69
C PRO A 242 18.26 22.54 9.59
N PRO A 243 17.58 23.58 10.11
CA PRO A 243 18.19 24.53 11.05
C PRO A 243 18.63 23.88 12.36
N ASP A 244 19.61 24.46 13.06
CA ASP A 244 20.18 23.88 14.30
C ASP A 244 19.16 23.66 15.43
N TRP A 245 18.09 24.45 15.48
CA TRP A 245 17.01 24.28 16.47
C TRP A 245 16.10 23.09 16.16
N ALA A 246 16.12 22.58 14.92
CA ALA A 246 15.31 21.45 14.49
C ALA A 246 15.87 20.18 15.14
N SER A 247 15.18 19.71 16.17
CA SER A 247 15.58 18.52 16.93
C SER A 247 14.45 17.51 17.03
N VAL A 248 14.81 16.27 17.34
CA VAL A 248 13.84 15.19 17.60
C VAL A 248 12.95 15.53 18.80
N ALA A 249 13.51 16.17 19.83
CA ALA A 249 12.77 16.60 21.02
C ALA A 249 11.69 17.63 20.66
N LEU A 250 12.06 18.66 19.89
CA LEU A 250 11.12 19.66 19.40
C LEU A 250 10.03 19.02 18.54
N LEU A 251 10.42 18.14 17.62
CA LEU A 251 9.47 17.44 16.74
C LEU A 251 8.48 16.57 17.54
N THR A 252 8.97 15.87 18.55
CA THR A 252 8.15 15.00 19.41
C THR A 252 7.09 15.80 20.16
N ASP A 253 7.51 16.87 20.82
CA ASP A 253 6.60 17.75 21.56
C ASP A 253 5.59 18.44 20.60
N ALA A 254 6.06 18.89 19.42
CA ALA A 254 5.18 19.47 18.41
C ALA A 254 4.11 18.49 17.90
N ILE A 255 4.45 17.21 17.73
CA ILE A 255 3.50 16.17 17.33
C ILE A 255 2.45 15.96 18.42
N GLN A 256 2.85 15.83 19.68
CA GLN A 256 1.92 15.64 20.80
C GLN A 256 0.93 16.80 20.90
N ALA A 257 1.42 18.04 20.85
CA ALA A 257 0.57 19.23 20.87
C ALA A 257 -0.35 19.33 19.65
N ALA A 258 0.14 18.99 18.46
CA ALA A 258 -0.65 19.02 17.23
C ALA A 258 -1.77 17.96 17.23
N VAL A 259 -1.51 16.77 17.78
CA VAL A 259 -2.52 15.72 17.93
C VAL A 259 -3.62 16.19 18.89
N ALA A 260 -3.25 16.74 20.06
CA ALA A 260 -4.22 17.23 21.04
C ALA A 260 -5.14 18.34 20.48
N ARG A 261 -4.64 19.17 19.55
CA ARG A 261 -5.39 20.28 18.93
C ARG A 261 -6.23 19.86 17.73
N ALA A 262 -5.92 18.74 17.08
CA ALA A 262 -6.58 18.34 15.85
C ALA A 262 -7.96 17.72 16.13
N THR A 263 -9.01 18.54 15.95
CA THR A 263 -10.40 18.13 16.07
C THR A 263 -11.19 18.41 14.80
N VAL A 264 -12.26 17.68 14.50
CA VAL A 264 -13.20 17.95 13.39
C VAL A 264 -14.61 18.08 14.00
N PRO A 265 -15.21 19.29 14.02
CA PRO A 265 -16.59 19.45 14.45
C PRO A 265 -17.53 18.92 13.36
N LEU A 266 -18.52 18.15 13.78
CA LEU A 266 -19.65 17.69 12.98
C LEU A 266 -20.92 18.34 13.52
N PRO A 267 -21.66 19.12 12.70
CA PRO A 267 -22.98 19.60 13.11
C PRO A 267 -23.94 18.40 13.32
N PRO A 268 -25.06 18.61 14.03
CA PRO A 268 -26.09 17.57 14.11
C PRO A 268 -26.64 17.28 12.71
N SER A 269 -27.00 16.02 12.43
CA SER A 269 -27.58 15.61 11.16
C SER A 269 -28.57 14.47 11.33
N GLY A 270 -29.81 14.67 10.90
CA GLY A 270 -30.91 13.73 11.18
C GLY A 270 -31.05 13.47 12.68
N ASP A 271 -31.10 12.20 13.06
CA ASP A 271 -31.17 11.75 14.46
C ASP A 271 -29.80 11.74 15.17
N TYR A 272 -28.72 12.11 14.49
CA TYR A 272 -27.37 12.11 15.05
C TYR A 272 -27.01 13.48 15.63
N PRO A 273 -26.67 13.58 16.94
CA PRO A 273 -26.33 14.84 17.56
C PRO A 273 -24.99 15.41 17.05
N ALA A 274 -24.76 16.68 17.30
CA ALA A 274 -23.47 17.32 17.03
C ALA A 274 -22.33 16.58 17.75
N ARG A 275 -21.18 16.42 17.09
CA ARG A 275 -20.03 15.69 17.65
C ARG A 275 -18.73 16.42 17.33
N THR A 276 -17.71 16.22 18.14
CA THR A 276 -16.34 16.63 17.81
C THR A 276 -15.46 15.40 17.72
N LEU A 277 -14.99 15.09 16.52
CA LEU A 277 -14.05 14.00 16.31
C LEU A 277 -12.64 14.47 16.67
N ALA A 278 -11.86 13.62 17.33
CA ALA A 278 -10.48 13.88 17.72
C ALA A 278 -9.64 12.61 17.63
N TRP A 279 -8.32 12.74 17.76
CA TRP A 279 -7.44 11.58 17.97
C TRP A 279 -7.66 10.95 19.34
N GLY A 280 -7.31 9.67 19.47
CA GLY A 280 -7.22 9.02 20.77
C GLY A 280 -6.06 9.55 21.60
N THR A 281 -6.08 9.24 22.90
CA THR A 281 -5.01 9.63 23.83
C THR A 281 -3.72 8.84 23.63
N GLN A 282 -3.79 7.69 22.96
CA GLN A 282 -2.64 6.85 22.64
C GLN A 282 -1.94 7.38 21.39
N VAL A 283 -0.86 8.13 21.61
CA VAL A 283 0.07 8.61 20.59
C VAL A 283 1.46 8.08 20.95
N ASP A 284 2.04 7.31 20.04
CA ASP A 284 3.39 6.77 20.20
C ASP A 284 4.33 7.52 19.25
N VAL A 285 5.41 8.12 19.76
CA VAL A 285 6.39 8.86 18.95
C VAL A 285 7.77 8.35 19.30
N ARG A 286 8.43 7.73 18.32
CA ARG A 286 9.75 7.11 18.50
C ARG A 286 10.78 7.73 17.56
N PRO A 287 11.95 8.15 18.04
CA PRO A 287 13.07 8.57 17.19
C PRO A 287 13.50 7.47 16.21
N ILE A 288 14.05 7.84 15.05
CA ILE A 288 14.64 6.91 14.08
C ILE A 288 16.10 7.32 13.77
N GLY A 289 17.08 6.41 13.95
CA GLY A 289 18.47 6.58 13.53
C GLY A 289 19.52 6.32 14.62
N ALA A 290 20.82 6.38 14.27
CA ALA A 290 21.98 5.92 15.06
C ALA A 290 22.30 6.66 16.39
N GLY A 291 21.34 7.41 16.94
CA GLY A 291 21.40 8.02 18.27
C GLY A 291 20.13 7.79 19.09
N SER A 292 19.20 6.96 18.61
CA SER A 292 18.05 6.54 19.42
C SER A 292 18.50 5.45 20.39
N ALA A 293 18.16 5.58 21.67
CA ALA A 293 18.32 4.52 22.68
C ALA A 293 17.49 3.24 22.38
N ASN A 294 16.82 3.18 21.22
CA ASN A 294 16.12 2.03 20.69
C ASN A 294 16.93 1.44 19.53
N GLU A 295 17.74 0.43 19.80
CA GLU A 295 18.44 -0.36 18.77
C GLU A 295 17.46 -1.11 17.84
N ASP A 296 16.21 -1.31 18.27
CA ASP A 296 15.17 -2.07 17.56
C ASP A 296 14.50 -1.34 16.36
N LEU A 297 14.73 -0.03 16.18
CA LEU A 297 14.07 0.80 15.14
C LEU A 297 15.06 1.34 14.11
N SER A 298 15.70 0.44 13.36
CA SER A 298 16.54 0.82 12.23
C SER A 298 15.73 1.45 11.08
N GLU A 299 16.40 2.24 10.24
CA GLU A 299 15.81 2.89 9.07
C GLU A 299 15.22 1.84 8.10
N GLU A 300 15.92 0.73 7.90
CA GLU A 300 15.46 -0.43 7.13
C GLU A 300 14.25 -1.12 7.75
N ALA A 301 14.25 -1.34 9.07
CA ALA A 301 13.14 -1.97 9.78
C ALA A 301 11.86 -1.14 9.66
N VAL A 302 11.97 0.20 9.77
CA VAL A 302 10.85 1.12 9.57
C VAL A 302 10.34 1.06 8.13
N ALA A 303 11.23 1.08 7.14
CA ALA A 303 10.82 0.98 5.73
C ALA A 303 10.12 -0.36 5.42
N ALA A 304 10.65 -1.47 5.92
CA ALA A 304 10.06 -2.80 5.78
C ALA A 304 8.70 -2.90 6.49
N TYR A 305 8.60 -2.34 7.70
CA TYR A 305 7.35 -2.24 8.44
C TYR A 305 6.29 -1.48 7.63
N VAL A 306 6.60 -0.27 7.14
CA VAL A 306 5.64 0.53 6.35
C VAL A 306 5.23 -0.18 5.05
N ALA A 307 6.17 -0.83 4.36
CA ALA A 307 5.91 -1.60 3.14
C ALA A 307 4.99 -2.80 3.39
N LYS A 308 5.15 -3.49 4.53
CA LYS A 308 4.27 -4.60 4.96
C LYS A 308 2.81 -4.17 5.09
N TYR A 309 2.55 -2.95 5.55
CA TYR A 309 1.18 -2.45 5.68
C TYR A 309 0.62 -1.93 4.36
N ALA A 310 1.46 -1.40 3.46
CA ALA A 310 1.08 -0.85 2.15
C ALA A 310 0.07 -1.71 1.34
N THR A 311 0.13 -3.03 1.52
CA THR A 311 -0.69 -4.02 0.79
C THR A 311 -1.89 -4.56 1.57
N LYS A 312 -2.02 -4.22 2.85
CA LYS A 312 -3.18 -4.58 3.67
C LYS A 312 -4.31 -3.58 3.44
N ALA A 313 -5.54 -4.01 3.57
CA ALA A 313 -6.70 -3.13 3.66
C ALA A 313 -7.65 -3.65 4.75
N ALA A 314 -8.92 -3.22 4.73
CA ALA A 314 -9.83 -3.49 5.83
C ALA A 314 -10.08 -5.01 6.01
N GLU A 315 -9.88 -5.83 4.97
CA GLU A 315 -10.08 -7.29 5.02
C GLU A 315 -9.25 -8.00 6.10
N THR A 316 -8.17 -7.39 6.57
CA THR A 316 -7.40 -7.95 7.70
C THR A 316 -8.17 -7.93 9.02
N THR A 317 -9.31 -7.24 9.08
CA THR A 317 -10.24 -7.26 10.22
C THR A 317 -11.44 -8.19 9.96
N GLY A 318 -11.37 -9.04 8.93
CA GLY A 318 -12.44 -9.97 8.55
C GLY A 318 -13.57 -9.34 7.72
N THR A 319 -13.43 -8.11 7.24
CA THR A 319 -14.42 -7.49 6.34
C THR A 319 -14.18 -7.88 4.87
N VAL A 320 -15.06 -7.43 3.97
CA VAL A 320 -14.96 -7.71 2.54
C VAL A 320 -13.96 -6.78 1.84
N ASP A 321 -13.24 -7.32 0.85
CA ASP A 321 -12.28 -6.59 0.03
C ASP A 321 -12.88 -6.07 -1.30
N ARG A 322 -14.21 -6.05 -1.43
CA ARG A 322 -14.97 -5.46 -2.56
C ARG A 322 -16.08 -4.56 -2.04
N ARG A 323 -16.52 -3.65 -2.91
CA ARG A 323 -17.75 -2.90 -2.67
C ARG A 323 -18.95 -3.83 -2.51
N ILE A 324 -19.88 -3.37 -1.70
CA ILE A 324 -21.17 -3.99 -1.41
C ILE A 324 -22.18 -3.13 -2.18
N GLY A 325 -22.96 -3.75 -3.05
CA GLY A 325 -23.98 -3.06 -3.84
C GLY A 325 -25.24 -2.86 -3.02
N GLU A 326 -25.73 -3.94 -2.42
CA GLU A 326 -26.98 -3.97 -1.65
C GLU A 326 -26.77 -4.56 -0.24
N LEU A 327 -27.57 -4.11 0.73
CA LEU A 327 -27.45 -4.55 2.13
C LEU A 327 -27.70 -6.07 2.28
N GLY A 328 -28.62 -6.63 1.50
CA GLY A 328 -28.93 -8.07 1.51
C GLY A 328 -27.79 -8.97 1.05
N GLU A 329 -26.72 -8.43 0.44
CA GLU A 329 -25.51 -9.22 0.15
C GLU A 329 -24.84 -9.73 1.43
N LEU A 330 -25.01 -9.05 2.56
CA LEU A 330 -24.39 -9.45 3.82
C LEU A 330 -24.85 -10.83 4.28
N ASP A 331 -26.09 -11.20 3.98
CA ASP A 331 -26.67 -12.49 4.39
C ASP A 331 -26.06 -13.68 3.64
N LYS A 332 -25.37 -13.39 2.52
CA LYS A 332 -24.61 -14.38 1.73
C LYS A 332 -23.17 -14.51 2.21
N LEU A 333 -22.71 -13.66 3.12
CA LEU A 333 -21.36 -13.65 3.67
C LEU A 333 -21.34 -14.38 5.02
N THR A 334 -21.37 -15.70 4.99
CA THR A 334 -21.41 -16.56 6.19
C THR A 334 -20.20 -16.40 7.11
N ASP A 335 -19.07 -15.96 6.56
CA ASP A 335 -17.81 -15.81 7.30
C ASP A 335 -17.55 -14.36 7.75
N LEU A 336 -18.49 -13.44 7.53
CA LEU A 336 -18.35 -12.05 7.95
C LEU A 336 -18.56 -11.93 9.46
N PRO A 337 -17.57 -11.44 10.24
CA PRO A 337 -17.74 -11.29 11.68
C PRO A 337 -18.84 -10.27 12.04
N ASP A 338 -19.64 -10.57 13.06
CA ASP A 338 -20.75 -9.72 13.52
C ASP A 338 -20.34 -8.27 13.75
N HIS A 339 -19.17 -8.04 14.36
CA HIS A 339 -18.68 -6.69 14.60
C HIS A 339 -18.41 -5.92 13.30
N ALA A 340 -17.86 -6.58 12.28
CA ALA A 340 -17.64 -5.98 10.96
C ALA A 340 -18.96 -5.74 10.24
N ARG A 341 -19.93 -6.67 10.36
CA ARG A 341 -21.30 -6.50 9.88
C ARG A 341 -21.96 -5.25 10.50
N CYS A 342 -21.91 -5.07 11.82
CA CYS A 342 -22.47 -3.89 12.47
C CYS A 342 -21.82 -2.58 12.01
N LEU A 343 -20.50 -2.56 11.74
CA LEU A 343 -19.83 -1.39 11.17
C LEU A 343 -20.28 -1.09 9.74
N ILE A 344 -20.50 -2.13 8.92
CA ILE A 344 -21.03 -1.98 7.54
C ILE A 344 -22.48 -1.47 7.59
N GLU A 345 -23.32 -2.06 8.42
CA GLU A 345 -24.71 -1.63 8.62
C GLU A 345 -24.78 -0.18 9.12
N ALA A 346 -23.90 0.22 10.04
CA ALA A 346 -23.78 1.61 10.46
C ALA A 346 -23.39 2.55 9.30
N CYS A 347 -22.54 2.11 8.36
CA CYS A 347 -22.26 2.89 7.15
C CYS A 347 -23.51 3.08 6.27
N PHE A 348 -24.35 2.05 6.16
CA PHE A 348 -25.62 2.12 5.41
C PHE A 348 -26.59 3.12 6.07
N VAL A 349 -26.87 2.96 7.36
CA VAL A 349 -27.82 3.82 8.10
C VAL A 349 -27.35 5.29 8.10
N LEU A 350 -26.05 5.53 8.22
CA LEU A 350 -25.51 6.89 8.24
C LEU A 350 -25.45 7.56 6.86
N ASP A 351 -25.53 6.83 5.74
CA ASP A 351 -25.30 7.41 4.40
C ASP A 351 -26.32 8.51 4.08
N ASP A 352 -27.60 8.28 4.42
CA ASP A 352 -28.68 9.25 4.23
C ASP A 352 -28.52 10.49 5.13
N ALA A 353 -28.03 10.30 6.36
CA ALA A 353 -27.75 11.40 7.28
C ALA A 353 -26.52 12.22 6.87
N TYR A 354 -25.63 11.68 6.02
CA TYR A 354 -24.40 12.33 5.59
C TYR A 354 -24.16 12.16 4.07
N PRO A 355 -25.03 12.72 3.21
CA PRO A 355 -25.07 12.40 1.78
C PRO A 355 -23.76 12.71 1.03
N ASP A 356 -23.01 13.72 1.47
CA ASP A 356 -21.73 14.10 0.86
C ASP A 356 -20.52 13.24 1.30
N ARG A 357 -20.75 12.27 2.20
CA ARG A 357 -19.68 11.46 2.81
C ARG A 357 -19.52 10.10 2.14
N MET A 358 -20.51 9.65 1.36
CA MET A 358 -20.49 8.38 0.63
C MET A 358 -20.17 7.18 1.54
N LEU A 359 -20.72 7.16 2.74
CA LEU A 359 -20.46 6.14 3.75
C LEU A 359 -20.78 4.74 3.23
N TRP A 360 -21.92 4.56 2.54
CA TRP A 360 -22.28 3.28 1.97
C TRP A 360 -21.28 2.81 0.90
N ARG A 361 -20.86 3.73 0.02
CA ARG A 361 -19.84 3.44 -1.01
C ARG A 361 -18.53 2.93 -0.43
N TRP A 362 -18.20 3.34 0.79
CA TRP A 362 -16.99 2.96 1.52
C TRP A 362 -17.24 1.97 2.66
N ALA A 363 -18.40 1.30 2.70
CA ALA A 363 -18.75 0.38 3.79
C ALA A 363 -17.81 -0.84 3.87
N HIS A 364 -17.35 -1.34 2.73
CA HIS A 364 -16.28 -2.36 2.63
C HIS A 364 -14.93 -1.92 3.22
N MET A 365 -14.75 -0.63 3.46
CA MET A 365 -13.60 -0.04 4.16
C MET A 365 -14.00 0.53 5.52
N LEU A 366 -15.13 0.07 6.08
CA LEU A 366 -15.67 0.50 7.37
C LEU A 366 -15.80 2.03 7.48
N GLY A 367 -16.22 2.66 6.38
CA GLY A 367 -16.41 4.10 6.24
C GLY A 367 -15.14 4.88 5.84
N PHE A 368 -13.94 4.27 5.88
CA PHE A 368 -12.70 4.95 5.53
C PHE A 368 -12.61 5.23 4.01
N ARG A 369 -12.56 6.53 3.67
CA ARG A 369 -12.48 7.01 2.27
C ARG A 369 -11.13 7.63 1.88
N GLY A 370 -10.13 7.52 2.76
CA GLY A 370 -8.82 8.13 2.57
C GLY A 370 -7.87 7.30 1.71
N HIS A 371 -6.75 7.92 1.31
CA HIS A 371 -5.64 7.17 0.73
C HIS A 371 -4.93 6.35 1.80
N PHE A 372 -4.66 5.08 1.48
CA PHE A 372 -3.92 4.18 2.34
C PHE A 372 -2.50 4.68 2.62
N SER A 373 -1.77 5.10 1.59
CA SER A 373 -0.41 5.62 1.69
C SER A 373 -0.32 6.99 1.03
N THR A 374 0.31 7.95 1.69
CA THR A 374 0.59 9.27 1.12
C THR A 374 1.92 9.79 1.63
N LYS A 375 2.63 10.58 0.82
CA LYS A 375 3.80 11.34 1.25
C LYS A 375 3.64 12.82 0.93
N SER A 376 4.36 13.66 1.65
CA SER A 376 4.61 15.04 1.26
C SER A 376 5.43 15.09 -0.03
N ARG A 377 5.29 16.18 -0.81
CA ARG A 377 5.88 16.30 -2.15
C ARG A 377 7.40 16.03 -2.16
N ALA A 378 8.13 16.69 -1.27
CA ALA A 378 9.60 16.64 -1.17
C ALA A 378 10.13 15.51 -0.26
N TYR A 379 9.33 14.52 0.14
CA TYR A 379 9.83 13.50 1.06
C TYR A 379 10.95 12.62 0.44
N SER A 380 10.74 12.17 -0.80
CA SER A 380 11.63 11.31 -1.60
C SER A 380 11.10 11.18 -3.05
N THR A 381 11.53 10.16 -3.80
CA THR A 381 10.97 9.76 -5.12
C THR A 381 9.45 9.47 -5.11
N THR A 382 8.86 9.16 -6.27
CA THR A 382 7.42 8.87 -6.42
C THR A 382 7.17 7.45 -6.93
N LEU A 383 5.99 6.90 -6.61
CA LEU A 383 5.54 5.62 -7.20
C LEU A 383 5.47 5.70 -8.74
N GLY A 384 5.15 6.86 -9.30
CA GLY A 384 5.16 7.10 -10.74
C GLY A 384 6.55 6.97 -11.33
N ALA A 385 7.55 7.62 -10.72
CA ALA A 385 8.95 7.53 -11.15
C ALA A 385 9.48 6.09 -11.06
N LEU A 386 9.20 5.36 -9.98
CA LEU A 386 9.62 3.96 -9.83
C LEU A 386 8.99 3.04 -10.91
N ARG A 387 7.72 3.27 -11.25
CA ARG A 387 7.04 2.55 -12.34
C ARG A 387 7.64 2.91 -13.70
N GLN A 388 7.95 4.18 -13.92
CA GLN A 388 8.55 4.65 -15.17
C GLN A 388 9.93 4.03 -15.38
N VAL A 389 10.78 4.02 -14.36
CA VAL A 389 12.10 3.35 -14.42
C VAL A 389 11.98 1.88 -14.84
N ARG A 390 11.00 1.15 -14.30
CA ARG A 390 10.73 -0.23 -14.73
C ARG A 390 10.19 -0.33 -16.15
N ALA A 391 9.29 0.57 -16.54
CA ALA A 391 8.74 0.60 -17.89
C ALA A 391 9.84 0.88 -18.92
N ASP A 392 10.73 1.85 -18.65
CA ASP A 392 11.85 2.21 -19.52
C ASP A 392 12.88 1.08 -19.59
N TYR A 393 13.17 0.41 -18.46
CA TYR A 393 14.01 -0.78 -18.45
C TYR A 393 13.43 -1.87 -19.36
N ARG A 394 12.13 -2.18 -19.24
CA ARG A 394 11.47 -3.18 -20.07
C ARG A 394 11.40 -2.77 -21.54
N ALA A 395 11.13 -1.50 -21.83
CA ALA A 395 11.09 -0.97 -23.19
C ALA A 395 12.47 -1.06 -23.87
N ARG A 396 13.56 -0.76 -23.14
CA ARG A 396 14.93 -0.91 -23.65
C ARG A 396 15.30 -2.38 -23.89
N GLN A 397 14.93 -3.28 -23.00
CA GLN A 397 15.13 -4.72 -23.19
C GLN A 397 14.39 -5.23 -24.44
N GLU A 398 13.11 -4.91 -24.58
CA GLU A 398 12.29 -5.31 -25.73
C GLU A 398 12.84 -4.73 -27.05
N ARG A 399 13.31 -3.48 -27.05
CA ARG A 399 13.97 -2.88 -28.21
C ARG A 399 15.23 -3.64 -28.62
N ARG A 400 16.09 -3.99 -27.65
CA ARG A 400 17.32 -4.76 -27.91
C ARG A 400 17.02 -6.14 -28.47
N GLU A 401 16.07 -6.87 -27.87
CA GLU A 401 15.64 -8.19 -28.35
C GLU A 401 15.09 -8.15 -29.78
N ARG A 402 14.51 -7.02 -30.19
CA ARG A 402 13.95 -6.81 -31.52
C ARG A 402 14.91 -6.15 -32.52
N GLY A 403 16.14 -5.84 -32.10
CA GLY A 403 17.11 -5.11 -32.94
C GLY A 403 16.66 -3.70 -33.32
N LEU A 404 15.83 -3.06 -32.50
CA LEU A 404 15.39 -1.68 -32.72
C LEU A 404 16.49 -0.70 -32.26
N PRO A 405 16.61 0.49 -32.90
CA PRO A 405 17.57 1.51 -32.50
C PRO A 405 17.45 1.91 -31.02
N ASP A 406 18.58 2.17 -30.35
CA ASP A 406 18.57 2.70 -28.99
C ASP A 406 18.15 4.19 -29.06
N PRO A 407 17.13 4.62 -28.29
CA PRO A 407 16.70 6.02 -28.26
C PRO A 407 17.83 6.99 -27.89
N ASP A 408 18.81 6.53 -27.10
CA ASP A 408 19.93 7.34 -26.66
C ASP A 408 20.95 7.60 -27.79
N ASP A 409 20.92 6.82 -28.87
CA ASP A 409 21.80 7.00 -30.04
C ASP A 409 21.32 8.14 -30.96
N ALA A 410 20.08 8.62 -30.80
CA ALA A 410 19.49 9.67 -31.64
C ALA A 410 18.58 10.61 -30.81
N PRO A 411 19.12 11.71 -30.25
CA PRO A 411 18.40 12.62 -29.33
C PRO A 411 17.15 13.28 -29.91
N GLU A 412 17.04 13.37 -31.25
CA GLU A 412 15.87 13.93 -31.94
C GLU A 412 14.65 12.98 -31.97
N GLY A 413 14.78 11.75 -31.46
CA GLY A 413 13.74 10.75 -31.53
C GLY A 413 13.65 10.14 -32.93
N SER A 414 14.26 8.98 -33.12
CA SER A 414 14.27 8.29 -34.42
C SER A 414 13.00 7.50 -34.72
N THR A 415 12.04 7.40 -33.78
CA THR A 415 10.87 6.53 -33.95
C THR A 415 9.53 7.17 -33.56
N LEU A 416 8.48 6.87 -34.31
CA LEU A 416 7.08 7.20 -34.04
C LEU A 416 6.31 5.91 -33.69
N THR A 417 5.70 5.86 -32.51
CA THR A 417 4.85 4.74 -32.09
C THR A 417 3.37 5.13 -32.19
N LEU A 418 2.63 4.40 -33.01
CA LEU A 418 1.17 4.50 -33.14
C LEU A 418 0.55 3.30 -32.45
N ALA A 419 -0.32 3.54 -31.47
CA ALA A 419 -0.94 2.48 -30.70
C ALA A 419 -2.45 2.73 -30.54
N HIS A 420 -3.24 1.66 -30.71
CA HIS A 420 -4.66 1.66 -30.43
C HIS A 420 -4.97 0.46 -29.54
N TRP A 421 -5.52 0.72 -28.36
CA TRP A 421 -5.87 -0.28 -27.36
C TRP A 421 -7.27 -0.05 -26.84
N THR A 422 -8.05 -1.11 -26.70
CA THR A 422 -9.38 -1.11 -26.10
C THR A 422 -9.42 -2.08 -24.92
N TYR A 423 -10.25 -1.77 -23.93
CA TYR A 423 -10.47 -2.65 -22.79
C TYR A 423 -11.34 -3.85 -23.23
N ALA A 424 -10.84 -5.07 -22.97
CA ALA A 424 -11.46 -6.34 -23.36
C ALA A 424 -11.84 -7.23 -22.16
N GLY A 425 -12.03 -6.63 -20.99
CA GLY A 425 -12.34 -7.33 -19.75
C GLY A 425 -11.14 -7.54 -18.84
N HIS A 426 -11.28 -8.45 -17.87
CA HIS A 426 -10.23 -8.78 -16.92
C HIS A 426 -10.43 -10.19 -16.35
N GLY A 427 -9.42 -10.65 -15.62
CA GLY A 427 -9.49 -11.89 -14.86
C GLY A 427 -9.12 -13.13 -15.64
N HIS A 428 -9.28 -14.25 -14.96
CA HIS A 428 -8.97 -15.57 -15.48
C HIS A 428 -10.21 -16.44 -15.38
N THR A 429 -10.35 -17.42 -16.28
CA THR A 429 -11.25 -18.54 -16.03
C THR A 429 -10.77 -19.35 -14.80
N PRO A 430 -11.57 -20.26 -14.21
CA PRO A 430 -11.13 -21.04 -13.06
C PRO A 430 -9.82 -21.82 -13.31
N GLY A 431 -9.68 -22.45 -14.48
CA GLY A 431 -8.46 -23.16 -14.89
C GLY A 431 -7.28 -22.24 -15.16
N GLU A 432 -7.49 -21.11 -15.85
CA GLU A 432 -6.46 -20.07 -16.03
C GLU A 432 -5.98 -19.54 -14.66
N SER A 433 -6.89 -19.38 -13.69
CA SER A 433 -6.59 -18.89 -12.34
C SER A 433 -5.67 -19.84 -11.59
N TRP A 434 -5.96 -21.15 -11.66
CA TRP A 434 -5.13 -22.18 -11.03
C TRP A 434 -3.71 -22.19 -11.63
N LEU A 435 -3.60 -22.16 -12.96
CA LEU A 435 -2.32 -22.14 -13.66
C LEU A 435 -1.53 -20.86 -13.38
N ALA A 436 -2.20 -19.70 -13.38
CA ALA A 436 -1.57 -18.42 -13.07
C ALA A 436 -1.07 -18.35 -11.61
N ALA A 437 -1.80 -18.96 -10.66
CA ALA A 437 -1.37 -19.07 -9.27
C ALA A 437 -0.11 -19.94 -9.13
N THR A 438 0.01 -21.03 -9.90
CA THR A 438 1.24 -21.84 -9.97
C THR A 438 2.41 -21.03 -10.51
N ILE A 439 2.23 -20.30 -11.62
CA ILE A 439 3.27 -19.40 -12.16
C ILE A 439 3.69 -18.34 -11.14
N ALA A 440 2.73 -17.74 -10.43
CA ALA A 440 3.01 -16.74 -9.39
C ALA A 440 3.85 -17.35 -8.25
N ARG A 441 3.52 -18.57 -7.82
CA ARG A 441 4.26 -19.32 -6.80
C ARG A 441 5.68 -19.63 -7.26
N ASP A 442 5.86 -20.11 -8.48
CA ASP A 442 7.19 -20.42 -9.03
C ASP A 442 8.07 -19.17 -9.10
N ILE A 443 7.52 -18.05 -9.54
CA ILE A 443 8.23 -16.75 -9.56
C ILE A 443 8.62 -16.34 -8.13
N GLN A 444 7.72 -16.51 -7.16
CA GLN A 444 8.00 -16.19 -5.76
C GLN A 444 9.10 -17.10 -5.18
N THR A 445 9.00 -18.41 -5.38
CA THR A 445 10.02 -19.38 -4.95
C THR A 445 11.37 -19.04 -5.57
N GLY A 446 11.43 -18.82 -6.88
CA GLY A 446 12.69 -18.46 -7.55
C GLY A 446 13.32 -17.18 -7.01
N ARG A 447 12.51 -16.18 -6.62
CA ARG A 447 13.01 -14.96 -5.97
C ARG A 447 13.54 -15.22 -4.55
N THR A 448 12.87 -16.06 -3.78
CA THR A 448 13.32 -16.44 -2.43
C THR A 448 14.64 -17.21 -2.51
N THR A 449 14.70 -18.24 -3.35
CA THR A 449 15.91 -19.03 -3.58
C THR A 449 17.07 -18.17 -4.08
N ALA A 450 16.84 -17.25 -5.02
CA ALA A 450 17.88 -16.33 -5.49
C ALA A 450 18.36 -15.36 -4.39
N ARG A 451 17.50 -14.97 -3.44
CA ARG A 451 17.89 -14.15 -2.30
C ARG A 451 18.72 -14.94 -1.30
N GLU A 452 18.30 -16.16 -0.97
CA GLU A 452 19.02 -17.08 -0.08
C GLU A 452 20.42 -17.37 -0.64
N ALA A 453 20.50 -17.78 -1.91
CA ALA A 453 21.77 -18.03 -2.58
C ALA A 453 22.69 -16.80 -2.63
N ARG A 454 22.13 -15.59 -2.79
CA ARG A 454 22.91 -14.35 -2.75
C ARG A 454 23.46 -14.07 -1.35
N ALA A 455 22.68 -14.29 -0.30
CA ALA A 455 23.14 -14.10 1.07
C ALA A 455 24.26 -15.10 1.41
N GLU A 456 24.12 -16.36 0.98
CA GLU A 456 25.18 -17.37 1.12
C GLU A 456 26.48 -16.94 0.41
N LEU A 457 26.39 -16.37 -0.79
CA LEU A 457 27.56 -15.86 -1.51
C LEU A 457 28.22 -14.66 -0.80
N GLU A 458 27.42 -13.71 -0.29
CA GLU A 458 27.93 -12.55 0.46
C GLU A 458 28.61 -13.01 1.77
N ASP A 459 28.09 -14.04 2.46
CA ASP A 459 28.69 -14.62 3.64
C ASP A 459 30.01 -15.35 3.33
N LEU A 460 30.10 -16.04 2.18
CA LEU A 460 31.34 -16.68 1.71
C LEU A 460 32.41 -15.65 1.33
N ASP A 461 32.04 -14.58 0.64
CA ASP A 461 32.97 -13.46 0.33
C ASP A 461 33.49 -12.79 1.62
N HIS A 462 32.67 -12.73 2.68
CA HIS A 462 33.08 -12.24 4.00
C HIS A 462 34.03 -13.19 4.74
N LEU A 463 33.89 -14.51 4.56
CA LEU A 463 34.80 -15.51 5.12
C LEU A 463 36.14 -15.53 4.38
N ASP A 464 36.14 -15.46 3.04
CA ASP A 464 37.35 -15.36 2.24
C ASP A 464 38.11 -14.05 2.53
N ALA A 465 37.38 -12.94 2.72
CA ALA A 465 37.98 -11.67 3.15
C ALA A 465 38.47 -11.70 4.62
N ALA A 466 38.04 -12.64 5.46
CA ALA A 466 38.60 -12.81 6.80
C ALA A 466 39.84 -13.71 6.79
N GLU A 467 39.90 -14.72 5.90
CA GLU A 467 41.08 -15.58 5.72
C GLU A 467 42.23 -14.90 4.97
N VAL A 468 41.97 -13.91 4.11
CA VAL A 468 43.03 -13.12 3.43
C VAL A 468 43.72 -12.11 4.39
N TRP A 469 43.15 -11.88 5.57
CA TRP A 469 43.69 -10.99 6.61
C TRP A 469 44.06 -11.72 7.92
N ALA A 470 44.01 -13.06 7.92
CA ALA A 470 44.58 -13.93 8.95
C ALA A 470 45.90 -14.53 8.45
#